data_AF-A0A1F8RHG5-F1
#
_entry.id   AF-A0A1F8RHG5-F1
#
_cell.length_a   1.000
_cell.length_b   1.000
_cell.length_c   1.000
_cell.angle_alpha   90.00
_cell.angle_beta   90.00
_cell.angle_gamma   90.00
#
_symmetry.space_group_name_H-M   'P 1'
#
loop_
_entity.id
_entity.type
_entity.pdbx_description
1 polymer ?
#
loop_
_entity_poly.entity_id
_entity_poly.type
_entity_poly.pdbx_seq_one_letter_code
_entity_poly.pdbx_strand_id
1 'polypeptide(L)'
;MRRKYYPGEVVAEGIYWKNKTWEFVAVPDGETLPPGEGEAYHRVSRVLVLLIGPLLGLLYVLVLPFVGLLFAAYLGLRNAVRAVAPIRWRGVEEEARKRR
;
A
#
# COMPACT_ATOMS: atom_id res chain seq x y z
N MET A 1 23.36 7.60 15.19
CA MET A 1 22.91 8.99 15.35
C MET A 1 22.35 9.48 13.99
N ARG A 2 21.03 9.47 13.77
CA ARG A 2 20.43 9.93 12.50
C ARG A 2 20.47 11.47 12.47
N ARG A 3 21.42 12.08 11.74
CA ARG A 3 21.39 13.52 11.47
C ARG A 3 20.15 13.84 10.62
N LYS A 4 19.41 14.87 11.02
CA LYS A 4 18.32 15.49 10.25
C LYS A 4 18.95 16.63 9.46
N TYR A 5 18.67 16.71 8.16
CA TYR A 5 19.17 17.78 7.30
C TYR A 5 18.01 18.72 6.96
N TYR A 6 18.29 20.02 6.91
CA TYR A 6 17.25 21.02 6.64
C TYR A 6 17.33 21.53 5.19
N PRO A 7 16.22 22.05 4.63
CA PRO A 7 16.20 22.61 3.29
C PRO A 7 17.18 23.81 3.21
N GLY A 8 17.93 23.94 2.12
CA GLY A 8 18.95 24.99 1.98
C GLY A 8 20.31 24.68 2.63
N GLU A 9 20.47 23.50 3.26
CA GLU A 9 21.76 23.04 3.77
C GLU A 9 22.61 22.43 2.64
N VAL A 10 23.92 22.72 2.65
CA VAL A 10 24.88 22.05 1.76
C VAL A 10 25.14 20.66 2.33
N VAL A 11 24.77 19.62 1.59
CA VAL A 11 24.85 18.24 2.06
C VAL A 11 25.73 17.41 1.13
N ALA A 12 26.37 16.38 1.67
CA ALA A 12 27.18 15.48 0.86
C ALA A 12 26.33 14.72 -0.18
N GLU A 13 26.95 14.29 -1.28
CA GLU A 13 26.32 13.46 -2.31
C GLU A 13 25.54 12.27 -1.71
N GLY A 14 24.33 12.05 -2.24
CA GLY A 14 23.49 10.96 -1.78
C GLY A 14 22.01 11.12 -2.06
N ILE A 15 21.25 10.14 -1.58
CA ILE A 15 19.79 10.10 -1.68
C ILE A 15 19.22 10.55 -0.35
N TYR A 16 18.34 11.54 -0.40
CA TYR A 16 17.66 12.10 0.74
C TYR A 16 16.17 11.81 0.62
N TRP A 17 15.58 11.33 1.70
CA TRP A 17 14.16 11.06 1.79
C TRP A 17 13.47 12.18 2.57
N LYS A 18 12.45 12.77 1.95
CA LYS A 18 11.55 13.72 2.58
C LYS A 18 10.39 12.95 3.22
N ASN A 19 10.43 12.78 4.55
CA ASN A 19 9.50 11.89 5.27
C ASN A 19 8.02 12.28 5.14
N LYS A 20 7.69 13.57 4.97
CA LYS A 20 6.30 14.05 4.91
C LYS A 20 5.67 13.86 3.53
N THR A 21 6.43 14.10 2.46
CA THR A 21 5.94 13.95 1.08
C THR A 21 6.22 12.58 0.48
N TRP A 22 7.01 11.73 1.16
CA TRP A 22 7.49 10.45 0.62
C TRP A 22 8.30 10.59 -0.68
N GLU A 23 8.94 11.74 -0.87
CA GLU A 23 9.76 12.00 -2.05
C GLU A 23 11.22 11.62 -1.80
N PHE A 24 11.83 10.99 -2.81
CA PHE A 24 13.25 10.71 -2.84
C PHE A 24 13.94 11.76 -3.71
N VAL A 25 14.86 12.52 -3.13
CA VAL A 25 15.65 13.53 -3.82
C VAL A 25 17.08 13.01 -3.91
N ALA A 26 17.57 12.82 -5.14
CA ALA A 26 18.97 12.54 -5.39
C ALA A 26 19.72 13.88 -5.54
N VAL A 27 20.78 14.07 -4.75
CA VAL A 27 21.67 15.22 -4.86
C VAL A 27 22.98 14.73 -5.48
N PRO A 28 23.20 14.96 -6.79
CA PRO A 28 24.50 14.78 -7.40
C PRO A 28 25.45 15.86 -6.88
N ASP A 29 26.73 15.52 -6.71
CA ASP A 29 27.83 16.47 -6.46
C ASP A 29 27.84 17.27 -5.14
N GLY A 30 26.94 16.94 -4.20
CA GLY A 30 26.94 17.53 -2.86
C GLY A 30 26.44 18.97 -2.82
N GLU A 31 25.48 19.29 -3.69
CA GLU A 31 24.85 20.59 -3.77
C GLU A 31 23.84 20.86 -2.64
N THR A 32 23.32 22.09 -2.63
CA THR A 32 22.32 22.55 -1.69
C THR A 32 21.01 21.77 -1.85
N LEU A 33 20.44 21.29 -0.73
CA LEU A 33 19.12 20.66 -0.76
C LEU A 33 18.08 21.64 -1.34
N PRO A 34 17.15 21.17 -2.22
CA PRO A 34 16.14 22.02 -2.82
C PRO A 34 15.39 22.83 -1.76
N PRO A 35 15.23 24.15 -1.96
CA PRO A 35 14.50 24.99 -1.01
C PRO A 35 13.06 24.48 -0.90
N GLY A 36 12.64 24.20 0.33
CA GLY A 36 11.31 23.73 0.68
C GLY A 36 11.01 24.13 2.12
N GLU A 37 9.75 24.35 2.48
CA GLU A 37 9.40 24.94 3.77
C GLU A 37 9.56 23.94 4.94
N GLY A 38 10.63 24.06 5.73
CA GLY A 38 10.73 23.46 7.08
C GLY A 38 10.81 21.93 7.15
N GLU A 39 11.12 21.23 6.06
CA GLU A 39 11.06 19.76 6.01
C GLU A 39 12.40 19.10 6.32
N ALA A 40 12.41 18.18 7.29
CA ALA A 40 13.60 17.42 7.64
C ALA A 40 13.85 16.31 6.60
N TYR A 41 15.00 16.38 5.94
CA TYR A 41 15.52 15.36 5.05
C TYR A 41 16.32 14.31 5.83
N HIS A 42 16.15 13.05 5.47
CA HIS A 42 16.94 11.94 6.01
C HIS A 42 17.83 11.34 4.93
N ARG A 43 19.13 11.25 5.19
CA ARG A 43 20.05 10.55 4.30
C ARG A 43 19.71 9.06 4.30
N VAL A 44 19.39 8.54 3.13
CA VAL A 44 19.13 7.11 2.91
C VAL A 44 20.35 6.50 2.23
N SER A 45 20.76 5.31 2.69
CA SER A 45 21.84 4.57 2.05
C SER A 45 21.43 4.16 0.63
N ARG A 46 22.35 4.32 -0.34
CA ARG A 46 22.15 3.89 -1.73
C ARG A 46 21.72 2.42 -1.83
N VAL A 47 22.31 1.56 -0.99
CA VAL A 47 21.96 0.13 -0.92
C VAL A 47 20.51 -0.09 -0.50
N LEU A 48 20.01 0.71 0.44
CA LEU A 48 18.64 0.55 0.93
C LEU A 48 17.61 0.90 -0.15
N VAL A 49 17.85 1.96 -0.92
CA VAL A 49 16.99 2.36 -2.04
C VAL A 49 17.00 1.28 -3.13
N LEU A 50 18.18 0.72 -3.43
CA LEU A 50 18.30 -0.38 -4.39
C LEU A 50 17.53 -1.63 -3.96
N LEU A 51 17.53 -1.95 -2.66
CA LEU A 51 16.84 -3.12 -2.12
C LEU A 51 15.32 -2.90 -1.97
N ILE A 52 14.86 -1.68 -1.77
CA ILE A 52 13.42 -1.38 -1.64
C ILE A 52 12.64 -1.86 -2.86
N GLY A 53 13.16 -1.66 -4.07
CA GLY A 53 12.48 -2.10 -5.31
C GLY A 53 12.21 -3.62 -5.32
N PRO A 54 13.25 -4.47 -5.25
CA PRO A 54 13.10 -5.91 -5.16
C PRO A 54 12.28 -6.39 -3.96
N LEU A 55 12.44 -5.77 -2.78
CA LEU A 55 11.69 -6.15 -1.58
C LEU A 55 10.19 -5.87 -1.73
N LEU A 56 9.82 -4.71 -2.30
CA LEU A 56 8.43 -4.39 -2.59
C LEU A 56 7.85 -5.32 -3.65
N GLY A 57 8.61 -5.63 -4.71
CA GLY A 57 8.21 -6.60 -5.72
C GLY A 57 8.02 -8.01 -5.13
N LEU A 58 8.92 -8.45 -4.26
CA LEU A 58 8.81 -9.74 -3.58
C LEU A 58 7.59 -9.77 -2.65
N LEU A 59 7.39 -8.72 -1.86
CA LEU A 59 6.21 -8.59 -1.01
C LEU A 59 4.92 -8.65 -1.84
N TYR A 60 4.89 -7.98 -2.99
CA TYR A 60 3.76 -8.01 -3.91
C TYR A 60 3.49 -9.45 -4.40
N VAL A 61 4.51 -10.16 -4.90
CA VAL A 61 4.38 -11.54 -5.39
C VAL A 61 3.92 -12.49 -4.29
N LEU A 62 4.38 -12.31 -3.05
CA LEU A 62 3.99 -13.14 -1.91
C LEU A 62 2.56 -12.86 -1.45
N VAL A 63 2.15 -11.60 -1.41
CA VAL A 63 0.83 -11.19 -0.88
C VAL A 63 -0.30 -11.38 -1.89
N LEU A 64 -0.02 -11.17 -3.18
CA LEU A 64 -1.01 -11.22 -4.25
C LEU A 64 -1.82 -12.53 -4.35
N PRO A 65 -1.23 -13.74 -4.25
CA PRO A 65 -2.01 -14.98 -4.33
C PRO A 65 -3.04 -15.08 -3.19
N PHE A 66 -2.73 -14.59 -2.00
CA PHE A 66 -3.66 -14.58 -0.87
C PHE A 66 -4.78 -13.56 -1.09
N VAL A 67 -4.44 -12.35 -1.53
CA VAL A 67 -5.45 -11.32 -1.83
C VAL A 67 -6.39 -11.79 -2.93
N GLY A 68 -5.86 -12.39 -3.99
CA GLY A 68 -6.66 -12.96 -5.09
C GLY A 68 -7.61 -14.05 -4.60
N LEU A 69 -7.12 -14.98 -3.75
CA LEU A 69 -7.95 -16.04 -3.19
C LEU A 69 -9.05 -15.50 -2.27
N LEU A 70 -8.71 -14.56 -1.38
CA LEU A 70 -9.68 -13.92 -0.49
C LEU A 70 -10.75 -13.15 -1.29
N PHE A 71 -10.34 -12.45 -2.35
CA PHE A 71 -11.26 -11.74 -3.21
C PHE A 71 -12.19 -12.68 -3.98
N ALA A 72 -11.66 -13.77 -4.53
CA ALA A 72 -12.45 -14.80 -5.19
C ALA A 72 -13.44 -15.47 -4.22
N ALA A 73 -13.00 -15.82 -3.02
CA ALA A 73 -13.86 -16.38 -1.98
C ALA A 73 -14.97 -15.41 -1.56
N TYR A 74 -14.64 -14.13 -1.38
CA TYR A 74 -15.60 -13.07 -1.07
C TYR A 74 -16.67 -12.94 -2.15
N LEU A 75 -16.26 -12.87 -3.43
CA LEU A 75 -17.20 -12.80 -4.55
C LEU A 75 -18.07 -14.06 -4.65
N GLY A 76 -17.47 -15.24 -4.49
CA GLY A 76 -18.18 -16.51 -4.49
C GLY A 76 -19.25 -16.57 -3.40
N LEU A 77 -18.88 -16.24 -2.17
CA LEU A 77 -19.81 -16.22 -1.04
C LEU A 77 -20.92 -15.18 -1.23
N ARG A 78 -20.57 -13.96 -1.64
CA ARG A 78 -21.55 -12.89 -1.89
C ARG A 78 -22.56 -13.30 -2.96
N ASN A 79 -22.11 -13.95 -4.03
CA ASN A 79 -23.00 -14.42 -5.10
C ASN A 79 -23.86 -15.61 -4.65
N ALA A 80 -23.30 -16.56 -3.90
CA ALA A 80 -24.05 -17.67 -3.34
C ALA A 80 -25.16 -17.21 -2.38
N VAL A 81 -24.84 -16.28 -1.46
CA VAL A 81 -25.83 -15.69 -0.55
C VAL A 81 -26.95 -15.00 -1.31
N ARG A 82 -26.62 -14.23 -2.36
CA ARG A 82 -27.62 -13.56 -3.20
C ARG A 82 -28.48 -14.53 -4.02
N ALA A 83 -27.93 -15.66 -4.46
CA ALA A 83 -28.67 -16.67 -5.21
C ALA A 83 -29.59 -17.51 -4.31
N VAL A 84 -29.17 -17.79 -3.07
CA VAL A 84 -29.94 -18.62 -2.12
C VAL A 84 -30.99 -17.81 -1.35
N ALA A 85 -30.73 -16.53 -1.09
CA ALA A 85 -31.69 -15.63 -0.45
C ALA A 85 -33.10 -15.68 -1.09
N PRO A 86 -33.29 -15.55 -2.42
CA PRO A 86 -34.63 -15.59 -3.03
C PRO A 86 -35.27 -16.98 -3.00
N ILE A 87 -34.50 -18.07 -2.97
CA ILE A 87 -35.03 -19.45 -2.89
C ILE A 87 -35.62 -19.72 -1.51
N ARG A 88 -34.95 -19.24 -0.46
CA ARG A 88 -35.41 -19.38 0.93
C ARG A 88 -36.74 -18.67 1.18
N TRP A 89 -37.00 -17.52 0.55
CA TRP A 89 -38.28 -16.82 0.70
C TRP A 89 -39.44 -17.56 0.01
N ARG A 90 -39.18 -18.16 -1.16
CA ARG A 90 -40.21 -18.88 -1.95
C ARG A 90 -40.72 -20.15 -1.26
N GLY A 91 -39.83 -20.91 -0.61
CA GLY A 91 -40.23 -22.09 0.16
C GLY A 91 -41.05 -21.76 1.41
N VAL A 92 -40.79 -20.63 2.05
CA VAL A 92 -41.54 -20.17 3.24
C VAL A 92 -42.97 -19.73 2.87
N GLU A 93 -43.16 -19.09 1.70
CA GLU A 93 -44.50 -18.74 1.20
C GLU A 93 -45.35 -19.97 0.88
N GLU A 94 -44.75 -21.02 0.32
CA GLU A 94 -45.49 -22.27 0.02
C GLU A 94 -45.91 -23.01 1.29
N GLU A 95 -45.05 -23.09 2.31
CA GLU A 95 -45.42 -23.69 3.60
C GLU A 95 -46.48 -22.88 4.35
N ALA A 96 -46.41 -21.55 4.31
CA ALA A 96 -47.42 -20.68 4.89
C ALA A 96 -48.78 -20.81 4.19
N ARG A 97 -48.78 -21.04 2.87
CA ARG A 97 -50.00 -21.27 2.08
C ARG A 97 -50.63 -22.64 2.34
N LYS A 98 -49.83 -23.66 2.63
CA LYS A 98 -50.31 -25.03 2.91
C LYS A 98 -50.89 -25.21 4.32
N ARG A 99 -50.59 -24.29 5.23
CA ARG A 99 -51.10 -24.25 6.61
C ARG A 99 -52.37 -23.40 6.79
N ARG A 100 -52.90 -22.83 5.70
CA ARG A 100 -54.10 -21.97 5.69
C ARG A 100 -55.23 -22.66 4.94
#